data_AF-A0A6N9DI30-F1
#
_entry.id   AF-A0A6N9DI30-F1
#
_cell.length_a   1.000
_cell.length_b   1.000
_cell.length_c   1.000
_cell.angle_alpha   90.00
_cell.angle_beta   90.00
_cell.angle_gamma   90.00
#
_symmetry.space_group_name_H-M   'P 1'
#
loop_
_entity.id
_entity.type
_entity.pdbx_description
1 polymer ?
#
loop_
_entity_poly.entity_id
_entity_poly.type
_entity_poly.pdbx_seq_one_letter_code
_entity_poly.pdbx_strand_id
1 'polypeptide(L)'
;MNYVRLGRTGLKVSEYCMGGDNFGGLMDEAESLRVMAAAFDGGVNFIDTANVYEEGRSETYVGKFMQGRRYDVILASKGNGRLGLGPNDRQVSRKYAMDAIDDSLRRLNTDYIDLYQIHDFPLDVPIDEFVLAYSDIIQAGKARYIGVANFAAFQLVEALWQAEKLGARRFDCLQTRYSLLARDPERELFPVSKEYGFGVMAFSPRAGGLLLGQDLHFKAEPGSRFSPDFRHYQSFRNTYWSQANFDVV
;
A
#
# COMPACT_ATOMS: atom_id res chain seq x y z
N MET A 1 -7.89 7.22 -19.89
CA MET A 1 -7.34 7.25 -18.51
C MET A 1 -7.25 8.69 -18.05
N ASN A 2 -7.66 8.98 -16.80
CA ASN A 2 -7.38 10.27 -16.16
C ASN A 2 -6.12 10.18 -15.31
N TYR A 3 -5.37 11.27 -15.23
CA TYR A 3 -4.20 11.39 -14.36
C TYR A 3 -4.41 12.53 -13.37
N VAL A 4 -4.26 12.20 -12.09
CA VAL A 4 -4.47 13.12 -10.96
C VAL A 4 -3.14 13.39 -10.25
N ARG A 5 -3.05 14.52 -9.55
CA ARG A 5 -1.89 14.78 -8.69
C ARG A 5 -1.99 13.96 -7.41
N LEU A 6 -0.88 13.38 -6.97
CA LEU A 6 -0.82 12.69 -5.68
C LEU A 6 -0.68 13.73 -4.56
N GLY A 7 -1.82 14.14 -4.00
CA GLY A 7 -1.88 15.14 -2.94
C GLY A 7 -1.28 16.48 -3.38
N ARG A 8 -0.47 17.08 -2.49
CA ARG A 8 0.24 18.33 -2.75
C ARG A 8 1.50 18.19 -3.62
N THR A 9 1.86 16.97 -4.04
CA THR A 9 3.09 16.73 -4.80
C THR A 9 2.97 17.17 -6.27
N GLY A 10 4.11 17.17 -6.96
CA GLY A 10 4.14 17.33 -8.42
C GLY A 10 3.87 16.03 -9.20
N LEU A 11 3.79 14.88 -8.51
CA LEU A 11 3.64 13.57 -9.13
C LEU A 11 2.24 13.39 -9.69
N LYS A 12 2.14 12.94 -10.95
CA LYS A 12 0.89 12.58 -11.59
C LYS A 12 0.76 11.06 -11.67
N VAL A 13 -0.34 10.53 -11.14
CA VAL A 13 -0.66 9.10 -11.14
C VAL A 13 -1.99 8.88 -11.85
N SER A 14 -2.18 7.70 -12.44
CA SER A 14 -3.48 7.29 -12.95
C SER A 14 -4.51 7.24 -11.82
N GLU A 15 -5.76 7.62 -12.12
CA GLU A 15 -6.87 7.60 -11.15
C GLU A 15 -7.10 6.19 -10.56
N TYR A 16 -6.77 5.15 -11.32
CA TYR A 16 -6.70 3.78 -10.83
C TYR A 16 -5.25 3.36 -10.54
N CYS A 17 -5.04 2.69 -9.42
CA CYS A 17 -3.79 2.05 -9.05
C CYS A 17 -3.94 0.52 -9.15
N MET A 18 -2.96 -0.14 -9.77
CA MET A 18 -2.92 -1.60 -9.84
C MET A 18 -2.34 -2.16 -8.53
N GLY A 19 -3.17 -2.86 -7.75
CA GLY A 19 -2.74 -3.51 -6.51
C GLY A 19 -2.14 -4.89 -6.74
N GLY A 20 -0.94 -5.12 -6.23
CA GLY A 20 -0.14 -6.33 -6.47
C GLY A 20 -0.26 -7.44 -5.42
N ASP A 21 -1.19 -7.34 -4.47
CA ASP A 21 -1.34 -8.33 -3.38
C ASP A 21 -1.52 -9.77 -3.90
N ASN A 22 -2.17 -9.97 -5.04
CA ASN A 22 -2.42 -11.31 -5.61
C ASN A 22 -1.28 -11.85 -6.49
N PHE A 23 -0.28 -11.05 -6.84
CA PHE A 23 0.78 -11.45 -7.77
C PHE A 23 1.79 -12.39 -7.10
N GLY A 24 1.88 -13.62 -7.59
CA GLY A 24 2.68 -14.68 -6.97
C GLY A 24 1.94 -15.55 -5.97
N GLY A 25 0.62 -15.41 -5.84
CA GLY A 25 -0.22 -16.34 -5.08
C GLY A 25 -1.42 -16.77 -5.90
N LEU A 26 -2.54 -16.04 -5.76
CA LEU A 26 -3.75 -16.33 -6.53
C LEU A 26 -3.53 -16.21 -8.05
N MET A 27 -2.60 -15.34 -8.46
CA MET A 27 -2.13 -15.24 -9.85
C MET A 27 -0.70 -15.74 -9.91
N ASP A 28 -0.44 -16.71 -10.80
CA ASP A 28 0.92 -17.11 -11.12
C ASP A 28 1.68 -15.99 -11.86
N GLU A 29 2.95 -16.23 -12.19
CA GLU A 29 3.77 -15.23 -12.87
C GLU A 29 3.18 -14.79 -14.22
N ALA A 30 2.75 -15.74 -15.05
CA ALA A 30 2.26 -15.45 -16.39
C ALA A 30 0.98 -14.61 -16.34
N GLU A 31 0.06 -14.97 -15.45
CA GLU A 31 -1.18 -14.23 -15.24
C GLU A 31 -0.92 -12.84 -14.63
N SER A 32 0.01 -12.74 -13.67
CA SER A 32 0.39 -11.46 -13.07
C SER A 32 0.93 -10.49 -14.13
N LEU A 33 1.84 -10.96 -14.99
CA LEU A 33 2.41 -10.16 -16.08
C LEU A 33 1.34 -9.77 -17.11
N ARG A 34 0.42 -10.68 -17.44
CA ARG A 34 -0.69 -10.42 -18.37
C ARG A 34 -1.63 -9.34 -17.84
N VAL A 35 -2.00 -9.39 -16.56
CA VAL A 35 -2.87 -8.39 -15.92
C VAL A 35 -2.18 -7.03 -15.82
N MET A 36 -0.90 -6.99 -15.45
CA MET A 36 -0.12 -5.73 -15.44
C MET A 36 -0.04 -5.11 -16.83
N ALA A 37 0.21 -5.91 -17.87
CA ALA A 37 0.26 -5.44 -19.25
C ALA A 37 -1.09 -4.87 -19.70
N ALA A 38 -2.20 -5.58 -19.45
CA ALA A 38 -3.53 -5.12 -19.83
C ALA A 38 -3.92 -3.79 -19.17
N ALA A 39 -3.57 -3.60 -17.88
CA ALA A 39 -3.84 -2.33 -17.20
C ALA A 39 -2.97 -1.20 -17.72
N PHE A 40 -1.68 -1.47 -17.98
CA PHE A 40 -0.75 -0.50 -18.53
C PHE A 40 -1.16 -0.05 -19.94
N ASP A 41 -1.56 -0.99 -20.80
CA ASP A 41 -2.11 -0.71 -22.13
C ASP A 41 -3.41 0.13 -22.05
N GLY A 42 -4.19 -0.03 -20.97
CA GLY A 42 -5.33 0.82 -20.62
C GLY A 42 -4.97 2.22 -20.08
N GLY A 43 -3.67 2.53 -19.94
CA GLY A 43 -3.12 3.80 -19.48
C GLY A 43 -2.80 3.87 -17.98
N VAL A 44 -2.99 2.79 -17.21
CA VAL A 44 -2.60 2.77 -15.78
C VAL A 44 -1.08 2.87 -15.68
N ASN A 45 -0.58 3.92 -15.04
CA ASN A 45 0.85 4.09 -14.80
C ASN A 45 1.24 3.78 -13.36
N PHE A 46 0.28 3.59 -12.46
CA PHE A 46 0.53 3.48 -11.03
C PHE A 46 0.35 2.05 -10.52
N ILE A 47 1.41 1.46 -9.99
CA ILE A 47 1.42 0.08 -9.44
C ILE A 47 1.80 0.14 -7.96
N ASP A 48 1.02 -0.54 -7.13
CA ASP A 48 1.24 -0.69 -5.69
C ASP A 48 1.55 -2.15 -5.35
N THR A 49 2.67 -2.37 -4.67
CA THR A 49 3.09 -3.68 -4.12
C THR A 49 3.57 -3.53 -2.68
N ALA A 50 4.16 -4.56 -2.09
CA ALA A 50 4.77 -4.53 -0.77
C ALA A 50 5.79 -5.66 -0.63
N ASN A 51 6.78 -5.46 0.23
CA ASN A 51 7.81 -6.47 0.52
C ASN A 51 7.24 -7.81 1.03
N VAL A 52 6.07 -7.78 1.68
CA VAL A 52 5.39 -8.96 2.21
C VAL A 52 4.40 -9.64 1.28
N TYR A 53 4.00 -8.99 0.18
CA TYR A 53 2.99 -9.57 -0.69
C TYR A 53 3.54 -10.82 -1.36
N GLU A 54 2.88 -11.95 -1.07
CA GLU A 54 3.26 -13.28 -1.52
C GLU A 54 4.73 -13.58 -1.23
N GLU A 55 5.19 -13.23 -0.02
CA GLU A 55 6.59 -13.42 0.42
C GLU A 55 7.62 -12.73 -0.50
N GLY A 56 7.26 -11.57 -1.05
CA GLY A 56 8.10 -10.77 -1.94
C GLY A 56 8.03 -11.19 -3.41
N ARG A 57 7.23 -12.22 -3.76
CA ARG A 57 7.02 -12.60 -5.17
C ARG A 57 6.35 -11.48 -5.97
N SER A 58 5.43 -10.73 -5.34
CA SER A 58 4.78 -9.58 -5.98
C SER A 58 5.80 -8.55 -6.48
N GLU A 59 6.74 -8.12 -5.63
CA GLU A 59 7.82 -7.21 -6.02
C GLU A 59 8.70 -7.78 -7.13
N THR A 60 9.01 -9.08 -7.08
CA THR A 60 9.80 -9.75 -8.11
C THR A 60 9.09 -9.69 -9.47
N TYR A 61 7.78 -9.93 -9.50
CA TYR A 61 7.00 -9.92 -10.74
C TYR A 61 6.77 -8.51 -11.27
N VAL A 62 6.52 -7.53 -10.39
CA VAL A 62 6.47 -6.11 -10.77
C VAL A 62 7.83 -5.68 -11.34
N GLY A 63 8.94 -6.10 -10.75
CA GLY A 63 10.29 -5.86 -11.26
C GLY A 63 10.50 -6.41 -12.67
N LYS A 64 10.08 -7.65 -12.93
CA LYS A 64 10.09 -8.25 -14.27
C LYS A 64 9.24 -7.45 -15.26
N PHE A 65 8.03 -7.04 -14.87
CA PHE A 65 7.15 -6.23 -15.72
C PHE A 65 7.77 -4.87 -16.10
N MET A 66 8.46 -4.23 -15.17
CA MET A 66 9.06 -2.91 -15.37
C MET A 66 10.33 -2.92 -16.25
N GLN A 67 10.88 -4.10 -16.60
CA GLN A 67 12.08 -4.18 -17.45
C GLN A 67 11.84 -3.47 -18.79
N GLY A 68 12.71 -2.51 -19.11
CA GLY A 68 12.62 -1.68 -20.31
C GLY A 68 11.56 -0.58 -20.28
N ARG A 69 10.82 -0.40 -19.18
CA ARG A 69 9.73 0.59 -19.04
C ARG A 69 9.65 1.25 -17.66
N ARG A 70 10.71 1.16 -16.85
CA ARG A 70 10.73 1.64 -15.45
C ARG A 70 10.28 3.10 -15.32
N TYR A 71 10.67 3.97 -16.26
CA TYR A 71 10.34 5.40 -16.22
C TYR A 71 8.87 5.71 -16.54
N ASP A 72 8.16 4.78 -17.19
CA ASP A 72 6.74 4.94 -17.52
C ASP A 72 5.83 4.50 -16.37
N VAL A 73 6.38 3.81 -15.37
CA VAL A 73 5.67 3.28 -14.21
C VAL A 73 5.98 4.16 -12.99
N ILE A 74 4.91 4.59 -12.32
CA ILE A 74 4.97 5.10 -10.96
C ILE A 74 4.84 3.90 -10.02
N LEU A 75 5.91 3.63 -9.28
CA LEU A 75 6.01 2.46 -8.40
C LEU A 75 5.80 2.84 -6.95
N ALA A 76 4.77 2.28 -6.33
CA ALA A 76 4.60 2.26 -4.88
C ALA A 76 4.97 0.89 -4.29
N SER A 77 5.76 0.90 -3.22
CA SER A 77 5.96 -0.28 -2.36
C SER A 77 5.90 0.10 -0.89
N LYS A 78 5.94 -0.91 -0.02
CA LYS A 78 5.78 -0.75 1.43
C LYS A 78 6.74 -1.63 2.21
N GLY A 79 7.18 -1.13 3.36
CA GLY A 79 7.91 -1.88 4.37
C GLY A 79 7.17 -1.88 5.70
N ASN A 80 6.94 -3.06 6.29
CA ASN A 80 6.54 -3.24 7.70
C ASN A 80 6.53 -4.71 8.15
N GLY A 81 6.38 -5.65 7.22
CA GLY A 81 6.24 -7.05 7.61
C GLY A 81 7.55 -7.81 7.73
N ARG A 82 7.46 -9.06 8.15
CA ARG A 82 8.61 -9.80 8.63
C ARG A 82 9.59 -10.16 7.51
N LEU A 83 10.84 -9.68 7.57
CA LEU A 83 11.91 -9.99 6.62
C LEU A 83 12.59 -11.34 6.89
N GLY A 84 12.50 -11.85 8.12
CA GLY A 84 13.28 -13.00 8.57
C GLY A 84 12.91 -13.43 9.99
N LEU A 85 13.66 -14.39 10.55
CA LEU A 85 13.33 -14.96 11.86
C LEU A 85 13.86 -14.16 13.06
N GLY A 86 14.75 -13.19 12.82
CA GLY A 86 15.44 -12.43 13.84
C GLY A 86 14.54 -11.43 14.59
N PRO A 87 15.02 -10.91 15.74
CA PRO A 87 14.26 -9.97 16.56
C PRO A 87 14.02 -8.62 15.88
N ASN A 88 14.93 -8.22 14.99
CA ASN A 88 14.90 -6.93 14.28
C ASN A 88 14.31 -7.03 12.86
N ASP A 89 13.83 -8.22 12.46
CA ASP A 89 13.33 -8.46 11.11
C ASP A 89 11.85 -8.07 10.96
N ARG A 90 11.33 -7.23 11.86
CA ARG A 90 9.94 -6.75 11.89
C ARG A 90 9.91 -5.35 12.48
N GLN A 91 8.78 -4.67 12.28
CA GLN A 91 8.54 -3.28 12.70
C GLN A 91 9.46 -2.31 11.96
N VAL A 92 9.03 -1.07 11.74
CA VAL A 92 9.80 -0.07 10.99
C VAL A 92 10.86 0.66 11.84
N SER A 93 11.67 -0.09 12.59
CA SER A 93 12.91 0.45 13.18
C SER A 93 13.84 0.96 12.08
N ARG A 94 14.81 1.82 12.41
CA ARG A 94 15.77 2.32 11.43
C ARG A 94 16.52 1.18 10.73
N LYS A 95 17.01 0.19 11.49
CA LYS A 95 17.69 -0.98 10.92
C LYS A 95 16.78 -1.68 9.89
N TYR A 96 15.56 -2.00 10.31
CA TYR A 96 14.59 -2.64 9.42
C TYR A 96 14.31 -1.80 8.17
N ALA A 97 14.04 -0.51 8.32
CA ALA A 97 13.65 0.36 7.21
C ALA A 97 14.74 0.41 6.13
N MET A 98 16.00 0.52 6.55
CA MET A 98 17.16 0.55 5.64
C MET A 98 17.41 -0.79 4.96
N ASP A 99 17.26 -1.92 5.67
CA ASP A 99 17.40 -3.25 5.08
C ASP A 99 16.23 -3.55 4.12
N ALA A 100 15.00 -3.24 4.53
CA ALA A 100 13.77 -3.51 3.79
C ALA A 100 13.74 -2.79 2.44
N ILE A 101 14.16 -1.53 2.38
CA ILE A 101 14.20 -0.79 1.11
C ILE A 101 15.22 -1.40 0.15
N ASP A 102 16.40 -1.79 0.64
CA ASP A 102 17.45 -2.39 -0.20
C ASP A 102 17.03 -3.74 -0.76
N ASP A 103 16.39 -4.56 0.07
CA ASP A 103 15.81 -5.82 -0.37
C ASP A 103 14.67 -5.64 -1.39
N SER A 104 13.85 -4.61 -1.20
CA SER A 104 12.76 -4.29 -2.13
C SER A 104 13.31 -3.83 -3.48
N LEU A 105 14.28 -2.91 -3.49
CA LEU A 105 14.97 -2.45 -4.70
C LEU A 105 15.62 -3.61 -5.47
N ARG A 106 16.25 -4.55 -4.75
CA ARG A 106 16.83 -5.77 -5.33
C ARG A 106 15.77 -6.65 -6.00
N ARG A 107 14.62 -6.90 -5.35
CA ARG A 107 13.52 -7.69 -5.94
C ARG A 107 12.88 -6.98 -7.14
N LEU A 108 12.67 -5.67 -7.02
CA LEU A 108 12.08 -4.83 -8.05
C LEU A 108 13.03 -4.53 -9.22
N ASN A 109 14.32 -4.86 -9.07
CA ASN A 109 15.38 -4.62 -10.06
C ASN A 109 15.40 -3.17 -10.58
N THR A 110 15.41 -2.22 -9.63
CA THR A 110 15.42 -0.77 -9.87
C THR A 110 16.22 -0.06 -8.77
N ASP A 111 16.75 1.12 -9.06
CA ASP A 111 17.54 1.90 -8.09
C ASP A 111 16.68 2.79 -7.18
N TYR A 112 15.40 2.96 -7.52
CA TYR A 112 14.49 3.79 -6.75
C TYR A 112 13.03 3.30 -6.81
N ILE A 113 12.28 3.67 -5.77
CA ILE A 113 10.81 3.57 -5.67
C ILE A 113 10.22 4.98 -5.73
N ASP A 114 9.12 5.18 -6.46
CA ASP A 114 8.50 6.52 -6.56
C ASP A 114 7.82 6.89 -5.23
N LEU A 115 7.07 5.97 -4.65
CA LEU A 115 6.42 6.14 -3.35
C LEU A 115 6.74 4.95 -2.42
N TYR A 116 7.51 5.18 -1.36
CA TYR A 116 7.80 4.15 -0.36
C TYR A 116 7.02 4.40 0.93
N GLN A 117 6.24 3.42 1.38
CA GLN A 117 5.28 3.61 2.47
C GLN A 117 5.58 2.73 3.68
N ILE A 118 5.28 3.25 4.87
CA ILE A 118 5.12 2.43 6.07
C ILE A 118 3.78 1.68 5.95
N HIS A 119 3.78 0.35 6.02
CA HIS A 119 2.55 -0.45 5.79
C HIS A 119 1.50 -0.34 6.92
N ASP A 120 1.93 -0.22 8.18
CA ASP A 120 1.08 0.05 9.34
C ASP A 120 1.85 0.82 10.41
N PHE A 121 1.13 1.51 11.30
CA PHE A 121 1.75 2.28 12.37
C PHE A 121 2.61 1.40 13.29
N PRO A 122 3.92 1.70 13.48
CA PRO A 122 4.77 0.95 14.40
C PRO A 122 4.48 1.32 15.85
N LEU A 123 3.93 0.40 16.64
CA LEU A 123 3.58 0.68 18.04
C LEU A 123 4.82 0.77 18.97
N ASP A 124 5.90 0.08 18.61
CA ASP A 124 7.08 -0.07 19.49
C ASP A 124 8.30 0.73 18.99
N VAL A 125 8.14 1.54 17.93
CA VAL A 125 9.22 2.36 17.37
C VAL A 125 8.90 3.84 17.62
N PRO A 126 9.82 4.61 18.24
CA PRO A 126 9.65 6.04 18.41
C PRO A 126 9.38 6.77 17.08
N ILE A 127 8.47 7.73 17.12
CA ILE A 127 8.04 8.44 15.92
C ILE A 127 9.17 9.20 15.23
N ASP A 128 10.08 9.78 16.01
CA ASP A 128 11.28 10.44 15.52
C ASP A 128 12.22 9.50 14.77
N GLU A 129 12.36 8.25 15.25
CA GLU A 129 13.23 7.27 14.62
C GLU A 129 12.74 6.91 13.21
N PHE A 130 11.46 6.53 13.05
CA PHE A 130 10.97 6.13 11.74
C PHE A 130 10.81 7.32 10.78
N VAL A 131 10.49 8.51 11.29
CA VAL A 131 10.47 9.76 10.50
C VAL A 131 11.86 10.02 9.91
N LEU A 132 12.92 9.97 10.72
CA LEU A 132 14.28 10.17 10.25
C LEU A 132 14.74 9.05 9.31
N ALA A 133 14.39 7.79 9.60
CA ALA A 133 14.74 6.67 8.73
C ALA A 133 14.16 6.82 7.32
N TYR A 134 12.87 7.17 7.19
CA TYR A 134 12.24 7.37 5.89
C TYR A 134 12.70 8.66 5.20
N SER A 135 13.04 9.70 5.97
CA SER A 135 13.69 10.90 5.43
C SER A 135 15.07 10.58 4.82
N ASP A 136 15.87 9.74 5.49
CA ASP A 136 17.17 9.31 5.00
C ASP A 136 17.07 8.41 3.76
N ILE A 137 16.00 7.62 3.63
CA ILE A 137 15.71 6.85 2.41
C ILE A 137 15.50 7.77 1.20
N ILE A 138 14.79 8.89 1.37
CA ILE A 138 14.69 9.92 0.31
C ILE A 138 16.07 10.55 0.05
N GLN A 139 16.79 10.91 1.12
CA GLN A 139 18.10 11.56 0.99
C GLN A 139 19.12 10.68 0.26
N ALA A 140 19.04 9.36 0.45
CA ALA A 140 19.85 8.36 -0.26
C ALA A 140 19.40 8.12 -1.71
N GLY A 141 18.32 8.75 -2.17
CA GLY A 141 17.78 8.59 -3.53
C GLY A 141 17.06 7.26 -3.77
N LYS A 142 16.80 6.47 -2.72
CA LYS A 142 16.14 5.16 -2.79
C LYS A 142 14.62 5.27 -2.91
N ALA A 143 14.04 6.38 -2.43
CA ALA A 143 12.66 6.76 -2.69
C ALA A 143 12.57 8.20 -3.24
N ARG A 144 11.50 8.53 -3.99
CA ARG A 144 11.20 9.92 -4.40
C ARG A 144 10.25 10.60 -3.41
N TYR A 145 9.24 9.87 -2.98
CA TYR A 145 8.24 10.28 -2.00
C TYR A 145 8.08 9.20 -0.94
N ILE A 146 7.62 9.60 0.25
CA ILE A 146 7.27 8.67 1.33
C ILE A 146 5.80 8.85 1.72
N GLY A 147 5.20 7.75 2.16
CA GLY A 147 3.81 7.74 2.62
C GLY A 147 3.60 6.77 3.78
N VAL A 148 2.36 6.64 4.19
CA VAL A 148 1.95 5.74 5.27
C VAL A 148 0.67 5.03 4.89
N ALA A 149 0.46 3.84 5.43
CA ALA A 149 -0.76 3.08 5.28
C ALA A 149 -1.31 2.73 6.67
N ASN A 150 -2.65 2.68 6.79
CA ASN A 150 -3.35 2.29 8.02
C ASN A 150 -3.00 3.14 9.27
N PHE A 151 -2.66 4.41 9.09
CA PHE A 151 -2.49 5.36 10.21
C PHE A 151 -3.85 5.95 10.61
N ALA A 152 -4.04 6.18 11.91
CA ALA A 152 -5.12 7.02 12.42
C ALA A 152 -4.85 8.51 12.12
N ALA A 153 -5.89 9.34 12.17
CA ALA A 153 -5.78 10.76 11.86
C ALA A 153 -4.79 11.49 12.78
N PHE A 154 -4.82 11.22 14.09
CA PHE A 154 -3.88 11.82 15.04
C PHE A 154 -2.43 11.38 14.76
N GLN A 155 -2.21 10.10 14.42
CA GLN A 155 -0.88 9.57 14.10
C GLN A 155 -0.31 10.22 12.84
N LEU A 156 -1.17 10.48 11.84
CA LEU A 156 -0.78 11.16 10.61
C LEU A 156 -0.31 12.60 10.88
N VAL A 157 -1.05 13.33 11.72
CA VAL A 157 -0.69 14.69 12.14
C VAL A 157 0.59 14.69 12.99
N GLU A 158 0.70 13.77 13.93
CA GLU A 158 1.89 13.62 14.79
C GLU A 158 3.16 13.35 13.96
N ALA A 159 3.08 12.44 12.97
CA ALA A 159 4.20 12.14 12.09
C ALA A 159 4.59 13.35 11.22
N LEU A 160 3.61 14.11 10.74
CA LEU A 160 3.85 15.34 9.98
C LEU A 160 4.55 16.41 10.82
N TRP A 161 4.07 16.65 12.04
CA TRP A 161 4.67 17.62 12.96
C TRP A 161 6.06 17.20 13.41
N GLN A 162 6.27 15.91 13.65
CA GLN A 162 7.59 15.40 14.00
C GLN A 162 8.58 15.60 12.84
N ALA A 163 8.16 15.37 11.59
CA ALA A 163 8.99 15.63 10.42
C ALA A 163 9.38 17.12 10.32
N GLU A 164 8.41 18.04 10.52
CA GLU A 164 8.67 19.47 10.52
C GLU A 164 9.65 19.89 11.62
N LYS A 165 9.42 19.43 12.86
CA LYS A 165 10.27 19.72 14.02
C LYS A 165 11.72 19.27 13.81
N LEU A 166 11.92 18.13 13.15
CA LEU A 166 13.25 17.56 12.89
C LEU A 166 13.90 18.10 11.61
N GLY A 167 13.21 18.92 10.82
CA GLY A 167 13.67 19.31 9.47
C GLY A 167 13.78 18.12 8.50
N ALA A 168 13.02 17.05 8.77
CA ALA A 168 13.01 15.82 7.98
C ALA A 168 12.03 15.92 6.80
N ARG A 169 12.13 14.97 5.87
CA ARG A 169 11.13 14.84 4.79
C ARG A 169 9.78 14.42 5.37
N ARG A 170 8.72 15.06 4.88
CA ARG A 170 7.34 14.75 5.26
C ARG A 170 6.80 13.53 4.51
N PHE A 171 5.77 12.92 5.09
CA PHE A 171 4.91 11.97 4.40
C PHE A 171 3.87 12.73 3.56
N ASP A 172 3.67 12.32 2.31
CA ASP A 172 2.80 13.01 1.35
C ASP A 172 1.63 12.15 0.84
N CYS A 173 1.58 10.88 1.22
CA CYS A 173 0.52 9.95 0.82
C CYS A 173 0.02 9.12 2.01
N LEU A 174 -1.29 8.92 2.07
CA LEU A 174 -1.99 7.99 2.95
C LEU A 174 -2.67 6.91 2.12
N GLN A 175 -2.34 5.65 2.37
CA GLN A 175 -3.12 4.52 1.88
C GLN A 175 -4.07 4.01 2.97
N THR A 176 -5.37 4.00 2.68
CA THR A 176 -6.39 3.61 3.67
C THR A 176 -7.53 2.82 3.04
N ARG A 177 -8.20 2.01 3.85
CA ARG A 177 -9.33 1.21 3.43
C ARG A 177 -10.51 2.12 3.16
N TYR A 178 -11.10 2.04 1.98
CA TYR A 178 -12.32 2.79 1.70
C TYR A 178 -13.20 2.06 0.69
N SER A 179 -14.48 1.93 1.01
CA SER A 179 -15.52 1.40 0.13
C SER A 179 -16.89 1.88 0.60
N LEU A 180 -17.95 1.59 -0.16
CA LEU A 180 -19.32 1.90 0.28
C LEU A 180 -19.69 1.26 1.62
N LEU A 181 -19.05 0.13 1.99
CA LEU A 181 -19.29 -0.60 3.24
C LEU A 181 -18.28 -0.29 4.35
N ALA A 182 -17.22 0.47 4.06
CA ALA A 182 -16.20 0.85 5.05
C ALA A 182 -15.81 2.32 4.83
N ARG A 183 -16.48 3.20 5.58
CA ARG A 183 -16.45 4.67 5.39
C ARG A 183 -15.81 5.43 6.56
N ASP A 184 -15.18 4.73 7.50
CA ASP A 184 -14.50 5.34 8.65
C ASP A 184 -13.55 6.51 8.28
N PRO A 185 -12.80 6.46 7.15
CA PRO A 185 -11.93 7.57 6.78
C PRO A 185 -12.64 8.92 6.55
N GLU A 186 -13.93 8.93 6.22
CA GLU A 186 -14.67 10.17 5.96
C GLU A 186 -14.76 11.08 7.18
N ARG A 187 -14.74 10.51 8.38
CA ARG A 187 -14.92 11.27 9.63
C ARG A 187 -13.71 12.16 9.95
N GLU A 188 -12.50 11.63 9.77
CA GLU A 188 -11.28 12.32 10.21
C GLU A 188 -10.13 12.24 9.21
N LEU A 189 -9.88 11.07 8.60
CA LEU A 189 -8.72 10.89 7.70
C LEU A 189 -8.84 11.73 6.43
N PHE A 190 -10.00 11.80 5.78
CA PHE A 190 -10.18 12.62 4.59
C PHE A 190 -10.13 14.13 4.87
N PRO A 191 -10.80 14.65 5.93
CA PRO A 191 -10.60 16.03 6.36
C PRO A 191 -9.13 16.37 6.63
N VAL A 192 -8.41 15.55 7.40
CA VAL A 192 -6.98 15.76 7.70
C VAL A 192 -6.14 15.66 6.43
N SER A 193 -6.40 14.68 5.57
CA SER A 193 -5.67 14.53 4.31
C SER A 193 -5.84 15.75 3.41
N LYS A 194 -7.06 16.30 3.34
CA LYS A 194 -7.36 17.51 2.58
C LYS A 194 -6.67 18.74 3.16
N GLU A 195 -6.74 18.94 4.48
CA GLU A 195 -6.14 20.07 5.19
C GLU A 195 -4.62 20.12 5.00
N TYR A 196 -3.95 18.99 5.23
CA TYR A 196 -2.48 18.93 5.18
C TYR A 196 -1.92 18.53 3.81
N GLY A 197 -2.79 18.28 2.83
CA GLY A 197 -2.45 18.01 1.43
C GLY A 197 -1.88 16.61 1.15
N PHE A 198 -2.29 15.59 1.91
CA PHE A 198 -1.94 14.20 1.62
C PHE A 198 -2.69 13.70 0.37
N GLY A 199 -1.98 12.95 -0.48
CA GLY A 199 -2.62 12.11 -1.48
C GLY A 199 -3.28 10.92 -0.79
N VAL A 200 -4.43 10.47 -1.29
CA VAL A 200 -5.16 9.34 -0.69
C VAL A 200 -5.22 8.20 -1.69
N MET A 201 -4.73 7.03 -1.28
CA MET A 201 -4.87 5.76 -2.01
C MET A 201 -5.91 4.90 -1.29
N ALA A 202 -7.07 4.69 -1.90
CA ALA A 202 -8.10 3.81 -1.36
C ALA A 202 -7.82 2.35 -1.73
N PHE A 203 -7.75 1.46 -0.74
CA PHE A 203 -7.71 0.02 -0.98
C PHE A 203 -9.01 -0.67 -0.55
N SER A 204 -9.20 -1.91 -1.03
CA SER A 204 -10.45 -2.68 -0.89
C SER A 204 -11.73 -1.97 -1.37
N PRO A 205 -11.73 -1.26 -2.52
CA PRO A 205 -12.91 -0.52 -2.98
C PRO A 205 -14.15 -1.40 -3.23
N ARG A 206 -13.94 -2.70 -3.43
CA ARG A 206 -14.99 -3.71 -3.67
C ARG A 206 -15.39 -4.51 -2.43
N ALA A 207 -14.93 -4.11 -1.24
CA ALA A 207 -15.21 -4.80 0.02
C ALA A 207 -14.94 -6.32 -0.06
N GLY A 208 -13.76 -6.70 -0.58
CA GLY A 208 -13.37 -8.11 -0.74
C GLY A 208 -14.06 -8.88 -1.88
N GLY A 209 -15.06 -8.30 -2.54
CA GLY A 209 -15.94 -8.98 -3.52
C GLY A 209 -17.41 -8.78 -3.21
N LEU A 210 -17.76 -8.43 -1.97
CA LEU A 210 -19.13 -8.32 -1.48
C LEU A 210 -19.96 -7.28 -2.26
N LEU A 211 -19.35 -6.14 -2.61
CA LEU A 211 -19.99 -5.10 -3.43
C LEU A 211 -20.21 -5.50 -4.91
N LEU A 212 -19.73 -6.67 -5.32
CA LEU A 212 -20.01 -7.27 -6.63
C LEU A 212 -21.10 -8.35 -6.54
N GLY A 213 -21.74 -8.53 -5.39
CA GLY A 213 -22.74 -9.57 -5.16
C GLY A 213 -22.16 -10.96 -4.90
N GLN A 214 -20.86 -11.05 -4.57
CA GLN A 214 -20.22 -12.31 -4.17
C GLN A 214 -20.46 -12.59 -2.68
N ASP A 215 -20.38 -13.86 -2.30
CA ASP A 215 -20.34 -14.31 -0.90
C ASP A 215 -21.57 -13.90 -0.04
N LEU A 216 -22.74 -13.73 -0.68
CA LEU A 216 -23.98 -13.25 -0.03
C LEU A 216 -24.58 -14.27 0.96
N HIS A 217 -25.49 -13.77 1.82
CA HIS A 217 -26.24 -14.57 2.78
C HIS A 217 -25.35 -15.43 3.71
N PHE A 218 -24.22 -14.85 4.15
CA PHE A 218 -23.24 -15.54 4.98
C PHE A 218 -22.66 -16.82 4.35
N LYS A 219 -22.67 -16.93 3.02
CA LYS A 219 -22.13 -18.09 2.30
C LYS A 219 -20.91 -17.67 1.49
N ALA A 220 -19.72 -17.99 2.02
CA ALA A 220 -18.49 -17.78 1.28
C ALA A 220 -18.34 -18.78 0.13
N GLU A 221 -18.06 -18.29 -1.08
CA GLU A 221 -17.67 -19.07 -2.24
C GLU A 221 -16.25 -19.63 -2.04
N PRO A 222 -15.96 -20.88 -2.46
CA PRO A 222 -14.61 -21.43 -2.36
C PRO A 222 -13.56 -20.56 -3.07
N GLY A 223 -12.43 -20.30 -2.39
CA GLY A 223 -11.35 -19.45 -2.91
C GLY A 223 -11.64 -17.95 -2.89
N SER A 224 -12.80 -17.51 -2.40
CA SER A 224 -13.09 -16.09 -2.20
C SER A 224 -12.32 -15.52 -1.01
N ARG A 225 -12.27 -14.19 -0.89
CA ARG A 225 -11.59 -13.52 0.23
C ARG A 225 -12.24 -13.75 1.59
N PHE A 226 -13.48 -14.24 1.60
CA PHE A 226 -14.22 -14.57 2.81
C PHE A 226 -14.16 -16.05 3.16
N SER A 227 -13.60 -16.89 2.29
CA SER A 227 -13.47 -18.31 2.51
C SER A 227 -12.36 -18.63 3.54
N PRO A 228 -12.53 -19.63 4.44
CA PRO A 228 -11.56 -19.94 5.50
C PRO A 228 -10.15 -20.33 5.01
N ASP A 229 -10.02 -20.77 3.76
CA ASP A 229 -8.77 -21.11 3.10
C ASP A 229 -8.02 -19.89 2.54
N PHE A 230 -8.66 -18.71 2.50
CA PHE A 230 -8.00 -17.48 2.08
C PHE A 230 -7.18 -16.87 3.23
N ARG A 231 -5.95 -16.44 2.92
CA ARG A 231 -5.13 -15.68 3.88
C ARG A 231 -5.86 -14.42 4.32
N HIS A 232 -5.75 -14.05 5.59
CA HIS A 232 -6.44 -12.87 6.13
C HIS A 232 -7.99 -12.90 6.02
N TYR A 233 -8.64 -14.05 5.75
CA TYR A 233 -10.11 -14.12 5.67
C TYR A 233 -10.80 -13.54 6.92
N GLN A 234 -10.20 -13.71 8.10
CA GLN A 234 -10.71 -13.14 9.35
C GLN A 234 -10.75 -11.61 9.31
N SER A 235 -9.76 -10.96 8.69
CA SER A 235 -9.74 -9.50 8.55
C SER A 235 -10.89 -9.02 7.66
N PHE A 236 -11.13 -9.70 6.54
CA PHE A 236 -12.29 -9.44 5.68
C PHE A 236 -13.59 -9.68 6.43
N ARG A 237 -13.71 -10.78 7.17
CA ARG A 237 -14.93 -11.09 7.92
C ARG A 237 -15.21 -10.09 9.05
N ASN A 238 -14.21 -9.76 9.85
CA ASN A 238 -14.34 -8.79 10.93
C ASN A 238 -14.76 -7.41 10.41
N THR A 239 -14.39 -7.07 9.17
CA THR A 239 -14.72 -5.79 8.57
C THR A 239 -16.08 -5.79 7.90
N TYR A 240 -16.40 -6.82 7.09
CA TYR A 240 -17.54 -6.76 6.16
C TYR A 240 -18.65 -7.78 6.47
N TRP A 241 -18.39 -8.83 7.24
CA TRP A 241 -19.28 -9.99 7.39
C TRP A 241 -20.32 -9.80 8.50
N SER A 242 -21.25 -8.88 8.26
CA SER A 242 -22.32 -8.52 9.18
C SER A 242 -23.67 -8.43 8.47
N GLN A 243 -24.76 -8.66 9.20
CA GLN A 243 -26.11 -8.54 8.65
C GLN A 243 -26.35 -7.17 8.03
N ALA A 244 -25.92 -6.10 8.72
CA ALA A 244 -26.07 -4.73 8.25
C ALA A 244 -25.41 -4.49 6.88
N ASN A 245 -24.27 -5.13 6.60
CA ASN A 245 -23.62 -5.02 5.29
C ASN A 245 -24.33 -5.87 4.24
N PHE A 246 -24.81 -7.06 4.59
CA PHE A 246 -25.58 -7.92 3.66
C PHE A 246 -26.93 -7.32 3.27
N ASP A 247 -27.55 -6.51 4.14
CA ASP A 247 -28.83 -5.85 3.84
C ASP A 247 -28.65 -4.69 2.82
N VAL A 248 -27.42 -4.22 2.60
CA VAL A 248 -27.09 -3.13 1.67
C VAL A 248 -26.74 -3.63 0.27
N VAL A 249 -26.21 -4.86 0.15
CA VAL A 249 -25.68 -5.42 -1.11
C VAL A 249 -26.65 -6.34 -1.83
#